data_AF-A0A662JU61-F1
#
_entry.id   AF-A0A662JU61-F1
#
_cell.length_a   1.000
_cell.length_b   1.000
_cell.length_c   1.000
_cell.angle_alpha   90.00
_cell.angle_beta   90.00
_cell.angle_gamma   90.00
#
_symmetry.space_group_name_H-M   'P 1'
#
loop_
_entity.id
_entity.type
_entity.pdbx_description
1 polymer ?
#
loop_
_entity_poly.entity_id
_entity_poly.type
_entity_poly.pdbx_seq_one_letter_code
_entity_poly.pdbx_strand_id
1 'polypeptide(L)'
;FSESYLTIFYDHGNNDLLGGFVSSQDLETGNYSKIPSFLLNTGCLTAGYYISSNRQWLFVTHVLRSGRMNCLGFVDLGIAWYRDGKIICDAHGLNPSILNHSFLDDKTIGEAYKIGKNCCSCGGDVVILLGDPTIKPRWWE
;
A
#
# COMPACT_ATOMS: atom_id res chain seq x y z
N PHE A 1 -16.59 14.57 -9.47
CA PHE A 1 -15.50 14.25 -8.53
C PHE A 1 -16.10 14.09 -7.14
N SER A 2 -16.75 12.96 -6.84
CA SER A 2 -17.40 12.76 -5.54
C SER A 2 -16.51 11.90 -4.66
N GLU A 3 -15.90 12.56 -3.67
CA GLU A 3 -15.19 11.99 -2.50
C GLU A 3 -13.95 11.14 -2.81
N SER A 4 -12.81 11.80 -2.99
CA SER A 4 -11.50 11.17 -2.81
C SER A 4 -11.28 10.88 -1.33
N TYR A 5 -11.20 9.60 -0.93
CA TYR A 5 -10.88 9.22 0.45
C TYR A 5 -9.71 8.25 0.52
N LEU A 6 -9.00 8.32 1.65
CA LEU A 6 -7.89 7.44 2.01
C LEU A 6 -8.43 6.13 2.59
N THR A 7 -7.91 5.00 2.13
CA THR A 7 -8.08 3.71 2.83
C THR A 7 -6.75 3.30 3.46
N ILE A 8 -6.79 2.99 4.75
CA ILE A 8 -5.65 2.42 5.47
C ILE A 8 -6.05 1.03 5.93
N PHE A 9 -5.27 0.02 5.54
CA PHE A 9 -5.52 -1.38 5.87
C PHE A 9 -4.38 -1.94 6.72
N TYR A 10 -4.72 -2.48 7.89
CA TYR A 10 -3.81 -3.14 8.83
C TYR A 10 -4.35 -4.52 9.21
N ASP A 11 -4.03 -5.52 8.40
CA ASP A 11 -4.29 -6.93 8.72
C ASP A 11 -3.51 -7.83 7.74
N HIS A 12 -3.81 -9.12 7.74
CA HIS A 12 -3.30 -10.10 6.81
C HIS A 12 -3.71 -9.81 5.36
N GLY A 13 -2.78 -10.06 4.45
CA GLY A 13 -2.99 -10.02 3.01
C GLY A 13 -2.23 -11.14 2.32
N ASN A 14 -2.52 -11.35 1.05
CA ASN A 14 -1.74 -12.21 0.17
C ASN A 14 -1.76 -11.64 -1.27
N ASN A 15 -1.32 -12.43 -2.24
CA ASN A 15 -1.28 -12.05 -3.65
C ASN A 15 -2.65 -11.78 -4.27
N ASP A 16 -3.75 -12.22 -3.65
CA ASP A 16 -5.11 -12.17 -4.21
C ASP A 16 -6.10 -11.35 -3.37
N LEU A 17 -5.80 -11.03 -2.10
CA LEU A 17 -6.74 -10.33 -1.22
C LEU A 17 -6.09 -9.59 -0.05
N LEU A 18 -6.90 -8.71 0.53
CA LEU A 18 -6.80 -8.19 1.89
C LEU A 18 -7.81 -8.93 2.76
N GLY A 19 -7.34 -9.62 3.80
CA GLY A 19 -8.10 -10.52 4.65
C GLY A 19 -9.37 -9.89 5.18
N GLY A 20 -10.53 -10.51 4.90
CA GLY A 20 -11.83 -10.04 5.37
C GLY A 20 -12.29 -8.69 4.82
N PHE A 21 -11.54 -8.07 3.89
CA PHE A 21 -11.84 -6.74 3.38
C PHE A 21 -12.16 -6.73 1.88
N VAL A 22 -11.23 -7.19 1.03
CA VAL A 22 -11.41 -7.14 -0.43
C VAL A 22 -10.49 -8.13 -1.14
N SER A 23 -11.03 -8.85 -2.12
CA SER A 23 -10.27 -9.70 -3.03
C SER A 23 -10.11 -9.08 -4.42
N SER A 24 -9.16 -9.59 -5.20
CA SER A 24 -9.01 -9.27 -6.63
C SER A 24 -10.31 -9.51 -7.40
N GLN A 25 -11.07 -10.57 -7.07
CA GLN A 25 -12.35 -10.88 -7.72
C GLN A 25 -13.41 -9.81 -7.42
N ASP A 26 -13.47 -9.33 -6.18
CA ASP A 26 -14.40 -8.26 -5.83
C ASP A 26 -14.05 -6.98 -6.62
N LEU A 27 -12.75 -6.68 -6.78
CA LEU A 27 -12.28 -5.52 -7.54
C LEU A 27 -12.60 -5.60 -9.04
N GLU A 28 -12.61 -6.80 -9.62
CA GLU A 28 -12.95 -7.03 -11.03
C GLU A 28 -14.46 -7.01 -11.30
N THR A 29 -15.27 -7.45 -10.34
CA THR A 29 -16.73 -7.52 -10.48
C THR A 29 -17.43 -6.18 -10.19
N GLY A 30 -16.67 -5.17 -9.76
CA GLY A 30 -17.04 -3.76 -9.95
C GLY A 30 -18.06 -3.19 -8.99
N ASN A 31 -18.32 -3.81 -7.83
CA ASN A 31 -19.30 -3.29 -6.87
C ASN A 31 -18.69 -2.35 -5.81
N TYR A 32 -17.87 -1.39 -6.23
CA TYR A 32 -17.32 -0.34 -5.36
C TYR A 32 -17.81 1.03 -5.83
N SER A 33 -18.96 1.46 -5.32
CA SER A 33 -19.58 2.77 -5.58
C SER A 33 -18.78 3.96 -5.04
N LYS A 34 -17.69 3.67 -4.32
CA LYS A 34 -16.72 4.62 -3.79
C LYS A 34 -15.35 3.96 -3.96
N ILE A 35 -14.55 4.43 -4.90
CA ILE A 35 -13.19 3.92 -5.11
C ILE A 35 -12.25 4.86 -4.36
N PRO A 36 -11.52 4.40 -3.32
CA PRO A 36 -10.62 5.26 -2.58
C PRO A 36 -9.51 5.77 -3.51
N SER A 37 -9.15 7.03 -3.35
CA SER A 37 -8.11 7.65 -4.19
C SER A 37 -6.72 7.10 -3.86
N PHE A 38 -6.53 6.59 -2.64
CA PHE A 38 -5.26 6.05 -2.18
C PHE A 38 -5.43 4.91 -1.17
N LEU A 39 -4.64 3.84 -1.31
CA LEU A 39 -4.60 2.70 -0.40
C LEU A 39 -3.22 2.57 0.27
N LEU A 40 -3.19 2.80 1.58
CA LEU A 40 -2.07 2.48 2.47
C LEU A 40 -2.29 1.07 3.04
N ASN A 41 -1.75 0.06 2.37
CA ASN A 41 -1.92 -1.35 2.73
C ASN A 41 -0.69 -1.87 3.48
N THR A 42 -0.86 -2.58 4.60
CA THR A 42 0.22 -3.35 5.26
C THR A 42 0.04 -4.88 5.18
N GLY A 43 -0.95 -5.35 4.42
CA GLY A 43 -1.14 -6.76 4.13
C GLY A 43 0.05 -7.32 3.36
N CYS A 44 0.55 -8.47 3.83
CA CYS A 44 1.71 -9.17 3.27
C CYS A 44 1.49 -9.59 1.82
N LEU A 45 2.56 -9.67 1.03
CA LEU A 45 2.59 -10.31 -0.30
C LEU A 45 1.61 -9.76 -1.36
N THR A 46 0.96 -8.63 -1.11
CA THR A 46 0.01 -8.02 -2.06
C THR A 46 0.65 -7.61 -3.38
N ALA A 47 1.97 -7.43 -3.38
CA ALA A 47 2.82 -7.19 -4.53
C ALA A 47 3.92 -8.24 -4.72
N GLY A 48 3.75 -9.46 -4.20
CA GLY A 48 4.73 -10.55 -4.26
C GLY A 48 4.97 -11.11 -5.67
N TYR A 49 5.56 -10.31 -6.55
CA TYR A 49 5.77 -10.61 -7.96
C TYR A 49 6.71 -11.78 -8.24
N TYR A 50 7.49 -12.23 -7.25
CA TYR A 50 8.38 -13.39 -7.37
C TYR A 50 7.67 -14.72 -7.07
N ILE A 51 6.49 -14.68 -6.44
CA ILE A 51 5.70 -15.86 -6.09
C ILE A 51 4.75 -16.24 -7.22
N SER A 52 4.23 -15.25 -7.95
CA SER A 52 3.32 -15.47 -9.08
C SER A 52 4.08 -15.44 -10.41
N SER A 53 4.01 -16.54 -11.17
CA SER A 53 4.49 -16.61 -12.56
C SER A 53 3.69 -15.70 -13.50
N ASN A 54 2.57 -15.14 -13.04
CA ASN A 54 1.66 -14.35 -13.84
C ASN A 54 1.37 -13.00 -13.17
N ARG A 55 2.25 -12.03 -13.43
CA ARG A 55 2.26 -10.67 -12.82
C ARG A 55 0.94 -9.90 -12.99
N GLN A 56 0.08 -10.30 -13.93
CA GLN A 56 -1.24 -9.71 -14.14
C GLN A 56 -2.21 -9.92 -12.96
N TRP A 57 -1.96 -10.89 -12.09
CA TRP A 57 -2.88 -11.30 -11.02
C TRP A 57 -2.50 -10.82 -9.62
N LEU A 58 -1.54 -9.91 -9.50
CA LEU A 58 -1.22 -9.33 -8.19
C LEU A 58 -2.37 -8.46 -7.71
N PHE A 59 -2.77 -8.60 -6.45
CA PHE A 59 -3.82 -7.81 -5.81
C PHE A 59 -3.66 -6.31 -6.09
N VAL A 60 -2.44 -5.78 -5.95
CA VAL A 60 -2.14 -4.36 -6.25
C VAL A 60 -2.42 -3.95 -7.69
N THR A 61 -2.30 -4.87 -8.66
CA THR A 61 -2.66 -4.60 -10.06
C THR A 61 -4.17 -4.43 -10.19
N HIS A 62 -4.96 -5.29 -9.54
CA HIS A 62 -6.43 -5.16 -9.51
C HIS A 62 -6.86 -3.88 -8.80
N VAL A 63 -6.14 -3.49 -7.74
CA VAL A 63 -6.33 -2.22 -7.04
C VAL A 63 -6.15 -1.03 -7.98
N LEU A 64 -5.06 -0.94 -8.75
CA LEU A 64 -4.88 0.14 -9.73
C LEU A 64 -5.93 0.11 -10.84
N ARG A 65 -6.24 -1.09 -11.38
CA ARG A 65 -7.21 -1.26 -12.47
C ARG A 65 -8.65 -0.91 -12.07
N SER A 66 -8.99 -1.04 -10.79
CA SER A 66 -10.29 -0.62 -10.27
C SER A 66 -10.47 0.91 -10.19
N GLY A 67 -9.50 1.71 -10.65
CA GLY A 67 -9.60 3.18 -10.69
C GLY A 67 -8.92 3.90 -9.52
N ARG A 68 -8.06 3.21 -8.74
CA ARG A 68 -7.30 3.83 -7.64
C ARG A 68 -6.06 4.52 -8.18
N MET A 69 -5.75 5.73 -7.68
CA MET A 69 -4.63 6.52 -8.21
C MET A 69 -3.27 6.03 -7.70
N ASN A 70 -3.19 5.56 -6.46
CA ASN A 70 -1.97 4.96 -5.91
C ASN A 70 -2.27 3.89 -4.85
N CYS A 71 -1.32 2.97 -4.64
CA CYS A 71 -1.36 1.93 -3.61
C CYS A 71 0.05 1.59 -3.12
N LEU A 72 0.19 1.29 -1.83
CA LEU A 72 1.37 0.59 -1.31
C LEU A 72 1.19 -0.92 -1.47
N GLY A 73 2.12 -1.55 -2.17
CA GLY A 73 2.20 -2.98 -2.35
C GLY A 73 3.32 -3.57 -1.50
N PHE A 74 3.04 -4.64 -0.76
CA PHE A 74 4.08 -5.35 -0.01
C PHE A 74 4.58 -6.51 -0.87
N VAL A 75 5.86 -6.47 -1.22
CA VAL A 75 6.46 -7.52 -2.06
C VAL A 75 6.76 -8.78 -1.25
N ASP A 76 7.01 -8.65 0.05
CA ASP A 76 7.27 -9.77 0.95
C ASP A 76 6.30 -9.75 2.15
N LEU A 77 6.55 -10.60 3.15
CA LEU A 77 5.92 -10.57 4.45
C LEU A 77 6.12 -9.19 5.09
N GLY A 78 5.02 -8.42 5.20
CA GLY A 78 4.94 -7.13 5.88
C GLY A 78 5.07 -7.18 7.39
N ILE A 79 5.73 -8.21 7.90
CA ILE A 79 5.85 -8.48 9.33
C ILE A 79 6.86 -7.50 9.92
N ALA A 80 6.66 -7.15 11.19
CA ALA A 80 7.78 -6.82 12.03
C ALA A 80 8.67 -8.08 12.20
N TRP A 81 9.81 -8.20 11.51
CA TRP A 81 10.71 -9.34 11.73
C TRP A 81 11.39 -9.15 13.08
N TYR A 82 11.35 -10.19 13.91
CA TYR A 82 12.03 -10.22 15.19
C TYR A 82 13.25 -11.13 15.11
N ARG A 83 14.39 -10.66 15.63
CA ARG A 83 15.56 -11.49 15.92
C ARG A 83 15.98 -11.18 17.35
N ASP A 84 16.09 -12.22 18.18
CA ASP A 84 16.51 -12.12 19.58
C ASP A 84 15.70 -11.08 20.40
N GLY A 85 14.39 -11.05 20.19
CA GLY A 85 13.48 -10.12 20.89
C GLY A 85 13.57 -8.66 20.41
N LYS A 86 14.32 -8.36 19.34
CA LYS A 86 14.39 -7.04 18.71
C LYS A 86 13.70 -7.03 17.36
N ILE A 87 12.95 -5.96 17.08
CA ILE A 87 12.42 -5.68 15.74
C ILE A 87 13.60 -5.32 14.84
N ILE A 88 13.86 -6.16 13.84
CA ILE A 88 14.91 -5.95 12.82
C ILE A 88 14.32 -5.45 11.50
N CYS A 89 13.03 -5.63 11.28
CA CYS A 89 12.26 -5.04 10.19
C CYS A 89 10.89 -4.70 10.76
N ASP A 90 10.31 -3.53 10.47
CA ASP A 90 8.89 -3.27 10.65
C ASP A 90 8.40 -2.30 9.57
N ALA A 91 7.73 -2.87 8.58
CA ALA A 91 7.21 -2.10 7.45
C ALA A 91 5.86 -1.41 7.77
N HIS A 92 5.25 -1.67 8.93
CA HIS A 92 4.07 -0.92 9.38
C HIS A 92 4.40 0.54 9.68
N GLY A 93 5.64 0.84 10.10
CA GLY A 93 6.13 2.19 10.36
C GLY A 93 6.16 3.10 9.12
N LEU A 94 6.03 2.52 7.92
CA LEU A 94 6.02 3.27 6.66
C LEU A 94 4.74 4.10 6.50
N ASN A 95 3.59 3.57 6.92
CA ASN A 95 2.30 4.25 6.81
C ASN A 95 2.29 5.57 7.63
N PRO A 96 2.63 5.58 8.94
CA PRO A 96 2.74 6.82 9.71
C PRO A 96 3.73 7.82 9.11
N SER A 97 4.87 7.39 8.57
CA SER A 97 5.83 8.30 7.94
C SER A 97 5.28 8.93 6.67
N ILE A 98 4.64 8.13 5.80
CA ILE A 98 4.00 8.64 4.58
C ILE A 98 2.92 9.65 4.95
N LEU A 99 2.06 9.32 5.92
CA LEU A 99 1.05 10.24 6.43
C LEU A 99 1.70 11.53 6.94
N ASN A 100 2.69 11.44 7.83
CA ASN A 100 3.34 12.62 8.41
C ASN A 100 3.90 13.57 7.33
N HIS A 101 4.62 13.04 6.35
CA HIS A 101 5.25 13.85 5.30
C HIS A 101 4.27 14.35 4.22
N SER A 102 3.25 13.56 3.90
CA SER A 102 2.24 13.98 2.91
C SER A 102 1.16 14.88 3.49
N PHE A 103 0.91 14.81 4.81
CA PHE A 103 -0.03 15.69 5.50
C PHE A 103 0.61 16.97 6.03
N LEU A 104 1.75 16.87 6.72
CA LEU A 104 2.34 18.02 7.42
C LEU A 104 3.30 18.83 6.55
N ASP A 105 4.02 18.18 5.64
CA ASP A 105 5.08 18.81 4.84
C ASP A 105 4.67 19.12 3.39
N ASP A 106 3.40 18.91 3.02
CA ASP A 106 2.85 19.10 1.67
C ASP A 106 3.67 18.39 0.55
N LYS A 107 4.24 17.24 0.89
CA LYS A 107 5.01 16.40 -0.04
C LYS A 107 4.09 15.52 -0.88
N THR A 108 4.55 15.21 -2.08
CA THR A 108 3.94 14.17 -2.91
C THR A 108 4.02 12.80 -2.22
N ILE A 109 3.14 11.86 -2.61
CA ILE A 109 3.17 10.49 -2.09
C ILE A 109 4.53 9.83 -2.35
N GLY A 110 5.15 10.07 -3.51
CA GLY A 110 6.45 9.53 -3.86
C GLY A 110 7.60 10.08 -3.01
N GLU A 111 7.57 11.38 -2.70
CA GLU A 111 8.54 11.99 -1.79
C GLU A 111 8.38 11.47 -0.37
N ALA A 112 7.15 11.39 0.14
CA ALA A 112 6.84 10.85 1.45
C ALA A 112 7.25 9.37 1.57
N TYR A 113 6.97 8.57 0.54
CA TYR A 113 7.43 7.18 0.44
C TYR A 113 8.95 7.06 0.45
N LYS A 114 9.68 7.89 -0.31
CA LYS A 114 11.16 7.88 -0.31
C LYS A 114 11.76 8.24 1.05
N ILE A 115 11.09 9.07 1.84
CA ILE A 115 11.54 9.39 3.20
C ILE A 115 11.23 8.22 4.13
N GLY A 116 9.98 7.75 4.11
CA GLY A 116 9.53 6.67 4.99
C GLY A 116 10.26 5.34 4.75
N LYS A 117 10.59 5.03 3.48
CA LYS A 117 11.35 3.82 3.18
C LYS A 117 12.74 3.81 3.84
N ASN A 118 13.29 5.00 4.09
CA ASN A 118 14.60 5.17 4.73
C ASN A 118 14.49 5.27 6.26
N CYS A 119 13.28 5.52 6.81
CA CYS A 119 13.09 5.61 8.26
C CYS A 119 12.85 4.25 8.93
N CYS A 120 12.41 3.25 8.17
CA CYS A 120 12.12 1.90 8.67
C CYS A 120 13.19 0.92 8.21
N SER A 121 13.64 0.03 9.10
CA SER A 121 14.75 -0.91 8.91
C SER A 121 14.63 -1.88 7.72
N CYS A 122 13.47 -1.95 7.06
CA CYS A 122 13.25 -2.77 5.87
C CYS A 122 12.55 -2.06 4.71
N GLY A 123 12.33 -0.74 4.79
CA GLY A 123 11.47 -0.02 3.87
C GLY A 123 11.91 -0.02 2.40
N GLY A 124 13.16 -0.36 2.08
CA GLY A 124 13.66 -0.41 0.70
C GLY A 124 13.27 -1.66 -0.09
N ASP A 125 13.20 -2.83 0.55
CA ASP A 125 13.20 -4.13 -0.14
C ASP A 125 11.88 -4.88 -0.06
N VAL A 126 10.96 -4.47 0.84
CA VAL A 126 9.71 -5.22 1.13
C VAL A 126 8.43 -4.46 0.77
N VAL A 127 8.51 -3.17 0.43
CA VAL A 127 7.36 -2.36 0.01
C VAL A 127 7.67 -1.66 -1.31
N ILE A 128 6.68 -1.55 -2.18
CA ILE A 128 6.71 -0.77 -3.41
C ILE A 128 5.54 0.19 -3.46
N LEU A 129 5.77 1.41 -3.95
CA LEU A 129 4.73 2.34 -4.32
C LEU A 129 4.33 2.09 -5.77
N LEU A 130 3.03 1.93 -6.02
CA LEU A 130 2.45 1.75 -7.33
C LEU A 130 1.40 2.83 -7.61
N GLY A 131 1.39 3.37 -8.83
CA GLY A 131 0.52 4.48 -9.24
C GLY A 131 1.32 5.71 -9.67
N ASP A 132 0.71 6.89 -9.59
CA ASP A 132 1.39 8.17 -9.85
C ASP A 132 2.08 8.74 -8.58
N PRO A 133 3.42 8.65 -8.46
CA PRO A 133 4.14 9.10 -7.28
C PRO A 133 4.15 10.63 -7.12
N THR A 134 3.74 11.39 -8.15
CA THR A 134 3.78 12.87 -8.13
C THR A 134 2.53 13.49 -7.53
N ILE A 135 1.52 12.67 -7.20
CA ILE A 135 0.29 13.15 -6.59
C ILE A 135 0.57 13.74 -5.21
N LYS A 136 0.08 14.97 -5.03
CA LYS A 136 -0.16 15.55 -3.70
C LYS A 136 -1.56 15.12 -3.25
N PRO A 137 -1.67 14.26 -2.23
CA PRO A 137 -2.96 13.77 -1.79
C PRO A 137 -3.74 14.92 -1.15
N ARG A 138 -4.96 15.16 -1.65
CA ARG A 138 -5.92 16.07 -1.02
C ARG A 138 -6.76 15.26 -0.06
N TRP A 139 -6.41 15.32 1.22
CA TRP A 139 -7.04 14.49 2.24
C TRP A 139 -8.40 15.00 2.68
N TRP A 140 -8.65 16.29 2.48
CA TRP A 140 -9.91 16.99 2.73
C TRP A 140 -9.97 18.23 1.84
N GLU A 141 -11.15 18.53 1.32
CA GLU A 141 -11.60 19.91 1.02
C GLU A 141 -12.70 20.25 2.02
#